data_AF-A0A948N8Q0-F1
#
_entry.id   AF-A0A948N8Q0-F1
#
_cell.length_a   1.000
_cell.length_b   1.000
_cell.length_c   1.000
_cell.angle_alpha   90.00
_cell.angle_beta   90.00
_cell.angle_gamma   90.00
#
_symmetry.space_group_name_H-M   'P 1'
#
loop_
_entity.id
_entity.type
_entity.pdbx_description
1 polymer ?
#
loop_
_entity_poly.entity_id
_entity_poly.type
_entity_poly.pdbx_seq_one_letter_code
_entity_poly.pdbx_strand_id
1 'polypeptide(L)'
;MKTSLDTKALLKHLSYGEHIRPARDWFTLLSVAVFLSGCSLAWNLWLLHTVEAGGVIGNEAASARFDTAPIQSVQGVFEGRKNEELRFTREYRFVDPS
;
A
#
# COMPACT_ATOMS: atom_id res chain seq x y z
N MET A 1 -17.15 -12.49 34.18
CA MET A 1 -15.80 -12.67 34.77
C MET A 1 -14.96 -11.47 34.38
N LYS A 2 -14.71 -10.54 35.32
CA LYS A 2 -13.81 -9.39 35.09
C LYS A 2 -12.39 -9.84 35.43
N THR A 3 -11.58 -10.14 34.42
CA THR A 3 -10.15 -10.38 34.60
C THR A 3 -9.45 -9.03 34.78
N SER A 4 -9.41 -8.55 36.03
CA SER A 4 -8.51 -7.48 36.42
C SER A 4 -7.09 -8.03 36.31
N LEU A 5 -6.43 -7.84 35.15
CA LEU A 5 -4.99 -8.06 35.05
C LEU A 5 -4.32 -7.11 36.04
N ASP A 6 -3.74 -7.67 37.10
CA ASP A 6 -3.02 -6.92 38.12
C ASP A 6 -1.67 -6.48 37.54
N THR A 7 -1.70 -5.39 36.79
CA THR A 7 -0.56 -4.78 36.10
C THR A 7 0.58 -4.46 37.06
N LYS A 8 0.28 -4.22 38.34
CA LYS A 8 1.28 -3.97 39.39
C LYS A 8 2.11 -5.21 39.71
N ALA A 9 1.52 -6.41 39.68
CA ALA A 9 2.25 -7.65 39.90
C ALA A 9 3.22 -7.95 38.75
N LEU A 10 2.80 -7.70 37.50
CA LEU A 10 3.65 -7.80 36.30
C LEU A 10 4.84 -6.82 36.36
N LEU A 11 4.58 -5.56 36.75
CA LEU A 11 5.62 -4.54 36.91
C LEU A 11 6.63 -4.88 38.03
N LYS A 12 6.18 -5.56 39.10
CA LYS A 12 7.08 -5.98 40.19
C LYS A 12 8.04 -7.08 39.75
N HIS A 13 7.64 -7.95 38.82
CA HIS A 13 8.53 -8.94 38.21
C HIS A 13 9.55 -8.32 37.24
N LEU A 14 9.23 -7.17 36.66
CA LEU A 14 10.12 -6.35 35.83
C LEU A 14 11.02 -5.41 36.65
N SER A 15 10.81 -5.32 37.97
CA SER A 15 11.63 -4.47 38.84
C SER A 15 13.04 -5.02 38.96
N TYR A 16 14.01 -4.16 38.66
CA TYR A 16 15.43 -4.40 38.89
C TYR A 16 15.64 -4.67 40.38
N GLY A 17 16.18 -5.85 40.71
CA GLY A 17 16.54 -6.20 42.08
C GLY A 17 17.93 -5.69 42.41
N GLU A 18 18.27 -5.65 43.70
CA GLU A 18 19.57 -5.23 44.26
C GLU A 18 20.79 -5.99 43.69
N HIS A 19 20.57 -7.08 42.95
CA HIS A 19 21.59 -7.87 42.26
C HIS A 19 21.25 -8.08 40.78
N ILE A 20 22.24 -7.82 39.91
CA ILE A 20 22.14 -7.99 38.46
C ILE A 20 21.97 -9.49 38.14
N ARG A 21 20.88 -9.85 37.46
CA ARG A 21 20.62 -11.22 36.98
C ARG A 21 20.62 -11.24 35.45
N PRO A 22 21.81 -11.19 34.82
CA PRO A 22 21.94 -10.90 33.39
C PRO A 22 21.16 -11.87 32.50
N ALA A 23 21.16 -13.17 32.81
CA ALA A 23 20.44 -14.18 32.03
C ALA A 23 18.91 -13.93 31.97
N ARG A 24 18.30 -13.56 33.11
CA ARG A 24 16.86 -13.28 33.18
C ARG A 24 16.50 -11.99 32.44
N ASP A 25 17.34 -10.98 32.59
CA ASP A 25 17.09 -9.66 31.97
C ASP A 25 17.23 -9.76 30.45
N TRP A 26 18.23 -10.48 29.93
CA TRP A 26 18.35 -10.79 28.50
C TRP A 26 17.17 -11.58 27.96
N PHE A 27 16.68 -12.60 28.68
CA PHE A 27 15.52 -13.36 28.26
C PHE A 27 14.26 -12.48 28.19
N THR A 28 14.10 -11.57 29.15
CA THR A 28 12.98 -10.62 29.19
C THR A 28 13.06 -9.66 28.00
N LEU A 29 14.23 -9.09 27.73
CA LEU A 29 14.46 -8.21 26.57
C LEU A 29 14.18 -8.92 25.25
N LEU A 30 14.66 -10.15 25.08
CA LEU A 30 14.41 -10.95 23.88
C LEU A 30 12.92 -11.26 23.71
N SER A 31 12.23 -11.59 24.80
CA SER A 31 10.79 -11.87 24.77
C SER A 31 10.00 -10.62 24.35
N VAL A 32 10.35 -9.46 24.90
CA VAL A 32 9.74 -8.18 24.51
C VAL A 32 10.06 -7.84 23.04
N ALA A 33 11.30 -8.07 22.60
CA ALA A 33 11.69 -7.81 21.21
C ALA A 33 10.92 -8.69 20.22
N VAL A 34 10.77 -9.99 20.51
CA VAL A 34 9.98 -10.92 19.69
C VAL A 34 8.52 -10.51 19.67
N PHE A 35 7.95 -10.13 20.83
CA PHE A 35 6.57 -9.67 20.92
C PHE A 35 6.32 -8.41 20.09
N LEU A 36 7.15 -7.39 20.24
CA LEU A 36 7.05 -6.14 19.45
C LEU A 36 7.22 -6.40 17.96
N SER A 37 8.15 -7.29 17.59
CA SER A 37 8.36 -7.69 16.19
C SER A 37 7.12 -8.39 15.63
N GLY A 38 6.49 -9.29 16.40
CA GLY A 38 5.25 -9.96 16.02
C GLY A 38 4.09 -8.97 15.84
N CYS A 39 3.92 -8.02 16.76
CA CYS A 39 2.93 -6.95 16.62
C CYS A 39 3.17 -6.09 15.38
N SER A 40 4.42 -5.73 15.10
CA SER A 40 4.79 -4.96 13.91
C SER A 40 4.47 -5.71 12.62
N LEU A 41 4.77 -7.01 12.58
CA LEU A 41 4.52 -7.84 11.41
C LEU A 41 3.01 -8.01 11.17
N ALA A 42 2.24 -8.27 12.23
CA ALA A 42 0.79 -8.35 12.17
C ALA A 42 0.16 -7.04 11.68
N TRP A 43 0.65 -5.89 12.16
CA TRP A 43 0.21 -4.58 11.70
C TRP A 43 0.48 -4.36 10.21
N ASN A 44 1.67 -4.72 9.73
CA ASN A 44 2.03 -4.59 8.32
C ASN A 44 1.20 -5.51 7.42
N LEU A 45 0.97 -6.76 7.82
CA LEU A 45 0.12 -7.69 7.06
C LEU A 45 -1.32 -7.21 6.99
N TRP A 46 -1.86 -6.73 8.11
CA TRP A 46 -3.20 -6.15 8.15
C TRP A 46 -3.30 -4.89 7.28
N LEU A 47 -2.29 -4.02 7.32
CA LEU A 47 -2.21 -2.83 6.48
C LEU A 47 -2.24 -3.19 5.01
N LEU A 48 -1.40 -4.14 4.59
CA LEU A 48 -1.31 -4.58 3.20
C LEU A 48 -2.66 -5.12 2.71
N HIS A 49 -3.27 -6.03 3.49
CA HIS A 49 -4.57 -6.58 3.16
C HIS A 49 -5.66 -5.50 3.08
N THR A 50 -5.59 -4.48 3.94
CA THR A 50 -6.54 -3.36 3.94
C THR A 50 -6.39 -2.53 2.67
N VAL A 51 -5.16 -2.25 2.24
CA VAL A 51 -4.87 -1.49 1.01
C VAL A 51 -5.26 -2.28 -0.23
N GLU A 52 -4.98 -3.59 -0.28
CA GLU A 52 -5.41 -4.47 -1.38
C GLU A 52 -6.93 -4.55 -1.51
N ALA A 53 -7.65 -4.51 -0.39
CA ALA A 53 -9.11 -4.45 -0.36
C ALA A 53 -9.68 -3.06 -0.75
N GLY A 54 -8.83 -2.08 -1.10
CA GLY A 54 -9.23 -0.71 -1.45
C GLY A 54 -9.49 0.19 -0.25
N GLY A 55 -9.19 -0.28 0.97
CA GLY A 55 -9.22 0.54 2.18
C GLY A 55 -8.06 1.52 2.21
N VAL A 56 -8.30 2.71 2.77
CA VAL A 56 -7.29 3.76 2.90
C VAL A 56 -7.03 4.03 4.37
N ILE A 57 -5.76 4.25 4.74
CA ILE A 57 -5.41 4.72 6.08
C ILE A 57 -5.43 6.24 6.09
N GLY A 58 -6.26 6.81 6.97
CA GLY A 58 -6.41 8.26 7.12
C GLY A 58 -7.64 8.80 6.40
N ASN A 59 -7.66 10.12 6.16
CA ASN A 59 -8.79 10.76 5.48
C ASN A 59 -8.77 10.36 4.00
N GLU A 60 -9.90 9.89 3.47
CA GLU A 60 -10.04 9.63 2.03
C GLU A 60 -9.72 10.92 1.27
N ALA A 61 -8.58 10.92 0.56
CA ALA A 61 -8.32 11.98 -0.39
C ALA A 61 -9.40 11.87 -1.47
N ALA A 62 -10.19 12.94 -1.66
CA ALA A 62 -11.18 12.99 -2.71
C ALA A 62 -10.52 12.53 -4.01
N SER A 63 -11.08 11.49 -4.63
CA SER A 63 -10.56 10.93 -5.87
C SER A 63 -10.37 12.09 -6.84
N ALA A 64 -9.13 12.38 -7.22
CA ALA A 64 -8.87 13.40 -8.23
C ALA A 64 -9.71 12.99 -9.44
N ARG A 65 -10.70 13.81 -9.82
CA ARG A 65 -11.51 13.56 -11.02
C ARG A 65 -10.52 13.46 -12.17
N PHE A 66 -10.28 12.24 -12.62
CA PHE A 66 -9.44 11.99 -13.76
C PHE A 66 -10.21 12.49 -14.98
N ASP A 67 -9.75 13.58 -15.57
CA ASP A 67 -10.33 14.10 -16.79
C ASP A 67 -10.06 13.10 -17.91
N THR A 68 -11.11 12.53 -18.49
CA THR A 68 -11.03 11.57 -19.59
C THR A 68 -10.93 12.26 -20.95
N ALA A 69 -11.15 13.58 -21.02
CA ALA A 69 -11.07 14.35 -22.26
C ALA A 69 -9.70 14.23 -22.97
N PRO A 70 -8.54 14.21 -22.28
CA PRO A 70 -7.26 13.98 -22.93
C PRO A 70 -7.16 12.60 -23.58
N ILE A 71 -7.64 11.54 -22.93
CA ILE A 71 -7.62 10.18 -23.48
C ILE A 71 -8.51 10.09 -24.73
N GLN A 72 -9.71 10.65 -24.65
CA GLN A 72 -10.64 10.69 -25.77
C GLN A 72 -10.08 11.49 -26.96
N SER A 73 -9.38 12.59 -26.68
CA SER A 73 -8.74 13.40 -27.72
C SER A 73 -7.66 12.62 -28.47
N VAL A 74 -6.82 11.87 -27.75
CA VAL A 74 -5.76 11.06 -28.33
C VAL A 74 -6.35 9.91 -29.14
N GLN A 75 -7.41 9.27 -28.64
CA GLN A 75 -8.11 8.22 -29.35
C GLN A 75 -8.71 8.73 -30.68
N GLY A 76 -9.33 9.92 -30.67
CA GLY A 76 -9.86 10.56 -31.88
C GLY A 76 -8.77 10.86 -32.93
N VAL A 77 -7.57 11.27 -32.50
CA VAL A 77 -6.43 11.48 -33.42
C VAL A 77 -6.00 10.16 -34.08
N PHE A 78 -5.94 9.06 -33.33
CA PHE A 78 -5.57 7.76 -33.89
C PHE A 78 -6.64 7.20 -34.85
N GLU A 79 -7.92 7.38 -34.53
CA GLU A 79 -9.01 7.01 -35.45
C GLU A 79 -8.97 7.84 -36.74
N GLY A 80 -8.69 9.14 -36.64
CA GLY A 80 -8.48 10.01 -37.80
C GLY A 80 -7.33 9.54 -38.69
N ARG A 81 -6.17 9.21 -38.09
CA ARG A 81 -5.00 8.70 -38.82
C ARG A 81 -5.27 7.37 -39.51
N LYS A 82 -5.97 6.46 -38.83
CA LYS A 82 -6.36 5.16 -39.38
C LYS A 82 -7.28 5.32 -40.59
N ASN A 83 -8.23 6.25 -40.53
CA ASN A 83 -9.11 6.53 -41.66
C ASN A 83 -8.34 7.15 -42.83
N GLU A 84 -7.41 8.07 -42.57
CA GLU A 84 -6.62 8.69 -43.63
C GLU A 84 -5.71 7.66 -44.34
N GLU A 85 -5.11 6.72 -43.61
CA GLU A 85 -4.33 5.61 -44.20
C GLU A 85 -5.17 4.74 -45.14
N LEU A 86 -6.42 4.46 -44.77
CA LEU A 86 -7.36 3.74 -45.64
C LEU A 86 -7.65 4.53 -46.93
N ARG A 87 -7.76 5.85 -46.84
CA ARG A 87 -7.97 6.74 -48.01
C ARG A 87 -6.74 6.80 -48.91
N PHE A 88 -5.54 6.85 -48.35
CA PHE A 88 -4.29 6.70 -49.13
C PHE A 88 -4.22 5.40 -49.90
N THR A 89 -4.77 4.31 -49.36
CA THR A 89 -4.75 3.01 -50.03
C THR A 89 -5.84 2.87 -51.09
N ARG A 90 -7.01 3.49 -50.89
CA ARG A 90 -8.23 3.20 -51.68
C ARG A 90 -8.69 4.34 -52.58
N GLU A 91 -8.50 5.58 -52.15
CA GLU A 91 -9.11 6.77 -52.78
C GLU A 91 -8.08 7.62 -53.53
N TYR A 92 -6.87 7.77 -52.98
CA TYR A 92 -5.85 8.58 -53.63
C TYR A 92 -5.16 7.81 -54.75
N ARG A 93 -5.23 8.36 -55.97
CA ARG A 93 -4.47 7.87 -57.12
C ARG A 93 -3.45 8.93 -57.51
N PHE A 94 -2.18 8.63 -57.29
CA PHE A 94 -1.09 9.50 -57.71
C PHE A 94 -0.86 9.27 -59.20
N VAL A 95 -1.03 10.32 -60.00
CA VAL A 95 -0.64 10.34 -61.42
C VAL A 95 0.69 11.06 -61.47
N ASP A 96 1.73 10.35 -61.90
CA ASP A 96 3.04 10.95 -62.13
C ASP A 96 2.95 11.87 -63.36
N PRO A 97 3.25 13.18 -63.25
CA PRO A 97 3.14 14.12 -64.35
C PRO A 97 4.31 14.09 -65.36
N SER A 98 5.24 13.13 -65.24
CA SER A 98 6.38 12.97 -66.15
C SER A 98 6.01 12.46 -67.54
#